data_AF-A0A7C2QRI6-F1
#
_entry.id   AF-A0A7C2QRI6-F1
#
_cell.length_a   1.000
_cell.length_b   1.000
_cell.length_c   1.000
_cell.angle_alpha   90.00
_cell.angle_beta   90.00
_cell.angle_gamma   90.00
#
_symmetry.space_group_name_H-M   'P 1'
#
loop_
_entity.id
_entity.type
_entity.pdbx_description
1 polymer ?
#
loop_
_entity_poly.entity_id
_entity_poly.type
_entity_poly.pdbx_seq_one_letter_code
_entity_poly.pdbx_strand_id
1 'polypeptide(L)'
;MDPAFAAKVVVVSASGALAPGPLTASTAALGARGGWRAGFSVAVGHTLVELPLVVAIAYGVGSALSSPLARALLGAVGGAFMVLFAALTLKAAAGGGLEAGGSGRFGSALAAGAALSLFNPFFIMWWLGVGSPLIAEAVGRGARGLLEFYAAHVWIDYAWLSLVAELGSVARLNGRAYRALLAALALLMLYFGASTALTAASWLAG
;
A
#
# COMPACT_ATOMS: atom_id res chain seq x y z
N MET A 1 -13.04 -18.16 13.88
CA MET A 1 -12.68 -16.73 13.87
C MET A 1 -13.14 -16.12 15.17
N ASP A 2 -12.18 -15.86 16.05
CA ASP A 2 -12.38 -15.06 17.26
C ASP A 2 -12.75 -13.62 16.84
N PRO A 3 -13.95 -13.11 17.17
CA PRO A 3 -14.40 -11.80 16.73
C PRO A 3 -13.52 -10.64 17.23
N ALA A 4 -12.90 -10.78 18.41
CA ALA A 4 -12.04 -9.73 18.95
C ALA A 4 -10.72 -9.64 18.17
N PHE A 5 -10.12 -10.80 17.85
CA PHE A 5 -8.94 -10.87 17.01
C PHE A 5 -9.20 -10.31 15.61
N ALA A 6 -10.30 -10.72 14.99
CA ALA A 6 -10.75 -10.22 13.71
C ALA A 6 -10.88 -8.69 13.65
N ALA A 7 -11.57 -8.11 14.63
CA ALA A 7 -11.79 -6.67 14.71
C ALA A 7 -10.45 -5.92 14.84
N LYS A 8 -9.53 -6.41 15.67
CA LYS A 8 -8.18 -5.86 15.78
C LYS A 8 -7.44 -5.91 14.45
N VAL A 9 -7.44 -7.06 13.77
CA VAL A 9 -6.78 -7.21 12.46
C VAL A 9 -7.34 -6.21 11.47
N VAL A 10 -8.67 -6.06 11.38
CA VAL A 10 -9.31 -5.10 10.48
C VAL A 10 -8.89 -3.66 10.80
N VAL A 11 -8.98 -3.25 12.07
CA VAL A 11 -8.66 -1.87 12.49
C VAL A 11 -7.19 -1.54 12.24
N VAL A 12 -6.28 -2.43 12.62
CA VAL A 12 -4.84 -2.19 12.43
C VAL A 12 -4.48 -2.25 10.94
N SER A 13 -5.03 -3.21 10.19
CA SER A 13 -4.79 -3.32 8.74
C SER A 13 -5.30 -2.10 7.99
N ALA A 14 -6.41 -1.52 8.41
CA ALA A 14 -6.93 -0.31 7.79
C ALA A 14 -5.95 0.86 7.87
N SER A 15 -5.09 0.94 8.90
CA SER A 15 -4.05 1.97 9.00
C SER A 15 -3.00 1.88 7.88
N GLY A 16 -2.75 0.67 7.37
CA GLY A 16 -1.83 0.43 6.25
C GLY A 16 -2.54 0.47 4.91
N ALA A 17 -3.59 -0.33 4.74
CA ALA A 17 -4.30 -0.51 3.47
C ALA A 17 -4.91 0.80 2.95
N LEU A 18 -5.48 1.63 3.84
CA LEU A 18 -6.09 2.91 3.46
C LEU A 18 -5.08 4.06 3.42
N ALA A 19 -3.81 3.82 3.78
CA ALA A 19 -2.79 4.85 3.72
C ALA A 19 -2.62 5.33 2.27
N PRO A 20 -2.63 6.65 2.03
CA PRO A 20 -2.41 7.21 0.71
C PRO A 20 -0.95 6.96 0.32
N GLY A 21 -0.76 6.14 -0.72
CA GLY A 21 0.55 5.71 -1.20
C GLY A 21 0.62 5.55 -2.72
N PRO A 22 1.79 5.19 -3.26
CA PRO A 22 2.03 4.99 -4.69
C PRO A 22 1.02 4.03 -5.34
N LEU A 23 0.68 2.94 -4.64
CA LEU A 23 -0.31 1.96 -5.08
C LEU A 23 -1.71 2.60 -5.19
N THR A 24 -2.16 3.31 -4.16
CA THR A 24 -3.45 4.02 -4.12
C THR A 24 -3.55 5.08 -5.22
N ALA A 25 -2.52 5.92 -5.39
CA ALA A 25 -2.48 6.96 -6.43
C ALA A 25 -2.51 6.36 -7.84
N SER A 26 -1.73 5.30 -8.08
CA SER A 26 -1.71 4.60 -9.36
C SER A 26 -3.04 3.90 -9.64
N THR A 27 -3.70 3.38 -8.60
CA THR A 27 -5.02 2.74 -8.71
C THR A 27 -6.09 3.73 -9.13
N ALA A 28 -6.10 4.94 -8.57
CA ALA A 28 -7.01 6.00 -9.01
C ALA A 28 -6.80 6.35 -10.49
N ALA A 29 -5.55 6.39 -10.95
CA ALA A 29 -5.21 6.69 -12.33
C ALA A 29 -5.60 5.58 -13.33
N LEU A 30 -5.36 4.32 -12.95
CA LEU A 30 -5.78 3.14 -13.73
C LEU A 30 -7.32 3.03 -13.76
N GLY A 31 -7.97 3.29 -12.63
CA GLY A 31 -9.42 3.34 -12.49
C GLY A 31 -10.08 4.38 -13.37
N ALA A 32 -9.41 5.51 -13.61
CA ALA A 32 -9.88 6.55 -14.53
C ALA A 32 -10.20 6.01 -15.95
N ARG A 33 -9.62 4.88 -16.36
CA ARG A 33 -9.90 4.23 -17.66
C ARG A 33 -10.60 2.87 -17.55
N GLY A 34 -10.54 2.21 -16.38
CA GLY A 34 -10.99 0.83 -16.19
C GLY A 34 -11.99 0.60 -15.06
N GLY A 35 -12.43 1.66 -14.37
CA GLY A 35 -13.39 1.60 -13.26
C GLY A 35 -12.90 0.71 -12.10
N TRP A 36 -13.83 0.29 -11.25
CA TRP A 36 -13.57 -0.63 -10.13
C TRP A 36 -12.83 -1.91 -10.56
N ARG A 37 -13.05 -2.40 -11.78
CA ARG A 37 -12.43 -3.64 -12.29
C ARG A 37 -10.91 -3.50 -12.42
N ALA A 38 -10.42 -2.30 -12.76
CA ALA A 38 -8.99 -2.02 -12.72
C ALA A 38 -8.46 -2.13 -11.29
N GLY A 39 -9.15 -1.55 -10.31
CA GLY A 39 -8.79 -1.64 -8.89
C GLY A 39 -8.78 -3.07 -8.35
N PHE A 40 -9.78 -3.88 -8.71
CA PHE A 40 -9.80 -5.31 -8.40
C PHE A 40 -8.56 -6.02 -8.98
N SER A 41 -8.19 -5.71 -10.22
CA SER A 41 -7.00 -6.28 -10.86
C SER A 41 -5.70 -5.84 -10.17
N VAL A 42 -5.62 -4.60 -9.69
CA VAL A 42 -4.49 -4.13 -8.86
C VAL A 42 -4.43 -4.92 -7.56
N ALA A 43 -5.57 -5.14 -6.89
CA ALA A 43 -5.65 -5.92 -5.65
C ALA A 43 -5.16 -7.36 -5.85
N VAL A 44 -5.50 -8.01 -6.97
CA VAL A 44 -4.95 -9.34 -7.30
C VAL A 44 -3.42 -9.29 -7.40
N GLY A 45 -2.87 -8.30 -8.12
CA GLY A 45 -1.42 -8.12 -8.22
C GLY A 45 -0.75 -7.86 -6.86
N HIS A 46 -1.41 -7.09 -5.99
CA HIS A 46 -0.97 -6.82 -4.63
C HIS A 46 -0.91 -8.10 -3.79
N THR A 47 -1.99 -8.88 -3.77
CA THR A 47 -2.10 -10.17 -3.07
C THR A 47 -0.99 -11.14 -3.49
N LEU A 48 -0.61 -11.17 -4.78
CA LEU A 48 0.47 -12.04 -5.28
C LEU A 48 1.84 -11.75 -4.66
N VAL A 49 2.06 -10.55 -4.15
CA VAL A 49 3.30 -10.15 -3.45
C VAL A 49 3.12 -10.23 -1.94
N GLU A 50 1.97 -9.75 -1.47
CA GLU A 50 1.65 -9.70 -0.04
C GLU A 50 1.56 -11.09 0.58
N LEU A 51 0.84 -12.03 -0.02
CA LEU A 51 0.65 -13.35 0.58
C LEU A 51 2.00 -14.08 0.80
N PRO A 52 2.93 -14.14 -0.18
CA PRO A 52 4.28 -14.65 0.06
C PRO A 52 5.03 -13.89 1.17
N LEU A 53 4.89 -12.58 1.26
CA LEU A 53 5.52 -11.78 2.31
C LEU A 53 4.96 -12.11 3.70
N VAL A 54 3.64 -12.23 3.83
CA VAL A 54 2.96 -12.64 5.08
C VAL A 54 3.44 -14.01 5.52
N VAL A 55 3.52 -14.97 4.59
CA VAL A 55 4.02 -16.32 4.86
C VAL A 55 5.50 -16.26 5.29
N ALA A 56 6.34 -15.47 4.60
CA ALA A 56 7.75 -15.30 4.96
C ALA A 56 7.91 -14.72 6.37
N ILE A 57 7.10 -13.72 6.74
CA ILE A 57 7.10 -13.14 8.08
C ILE A 57 6.66 -14.16 9.13
N ALA A 58 5.66 -14.99 8.82
CA ALA A 58 5.21 -16.07 9.70
C ALA A 58 6.33 -17.10 9.99
N TYR A 59 7.27 -17.29 9.07
CA TYR A 59 8.46 -18.13 9.26
C TYR A 59 9.69 -17.40 9.86
N GLY A 60 9.53 -16.15 10.32
CA GLY A 60 10.56 -15.44 11.10
C GLY A 60 11.32 -14.34 10.36
N VAL A 61 10.95 -14.03 9.11
CA VAL A 61 11.57 -12.91 8.35
C VAL A 61 11.29 -11.55 9.01
N GLY A 62 10.26 -11.44 9.84
CA GLY A 62 9.96 -10.22 10.62
C GLY A 62 11.11 -9.73 11.52
N SER A 63 12.04 -10.61 11.91
CA SER A 63 13.23 -10.25 12.69
C SER A 63 14.24 -9.38 11.93
N ALA A 64 14.07 -9.19 10.62
CA ALA A 64 14.93 -8.33 9.80
C ALA A 64 14.96 -6.87 10.27
N LEU A 65 13.93 -6.39 10.96
CA LEU A 65 13.93 -5.06 11.59
C LEU A 65 14.60 -5.02 12.96
N SER A 66 15.25 -6.07 13.46
CA SER A 66 15.94 -5.99 14.77
C SER A 66 17.14 -5.02 14.77
N SER A 67 17.72 -4.74 13.59
CA SER A 67 18.82 -3.79 13.44
C SER A 67 18.31 -2.34 13.35
N PRO A 68 18.78 -1.42 14.23
CA PRO A 68 18.48 0.01 14.13
C PRO A 68 18.87 0.59 12.76
N LEU A 69 19.99 0.13 12.20
CA LEU A 69 20.44 0.53 10.86
C LEU A 69 19.46 0.07 9.77
N ALA A 70 18.96 -1.17 9.84
CA ALA A 70 18.00 -1.68 8.87
C ALA A 70 16.68 -0.88 8.92
N ARG A 71 16.19 -0.57 10.13
CA ARG A 71 15.02 0.30 10.33
C ARG A 71 15.26 1.68 9.72
N ALA A 72 16.38 2.33 10.04
CA ALA A 72 16.70 3.66 9.55
C ALA A 72 16.82 3.71 8.03
N LEU A 73 17.52 2.74 7.41
CA LEU A 73 17.65 2.67 5.96
C LEU A 73 16.30 2.43 5.27
N LEU A 74 15.51 1.47 5.75
CA LEU A 74 14.19 1.21 5.20
C LEU A 74 13.28 2.44 5.37
N GLY A 75 13.35 3.09 6.53
CA GLY A 75 12.74 4.38 6.87
C GLY A 75 13.01 5.46 5.83
N ALA A 76 14.30 5.76 5.65
CA ALA A 76 14.77 6.79 4.73
C ALA A 76 14.40 6.48 3.27
N VAL A 77 14.62 5.23 2.82
CA VAL A 77 14.34 4.82 1.44
C VAL A 77 12.83 4.80 1.18
N GLY A 78 12.03 4.30 2.11
CA GLY A 78 10.57 4.32 2.02
C GLY A 78 9.98 5.73 2.02
N GLY A 79 10.50 6.60 2.88
CA GLY A 79 10.11 8.01 2.91
C GLY A 79 10.47 8.75 1.61
N ALA A 80 11.70 8.57 1.11
CA ALA A 80 12.13 9.15 -0.17
C ALA A 80 11.29 8.63 -1.34
N PHE A 81 10.95 7.34 -1.36
CA PHE A 81 10.08 6.72 -2.36
C PHE A 81 8.68 7.37 -2.38
N MET A 82 8.10 7.60 -1.19
CA MET A 82 6.81 8.28 -1.04
C MET A 82 6.86 9.73 -1.56
N VAL A 83 7.93 10.48 -1.23
CA VAL A 83 8.14 11.85 -1.73
C VAL A 83 8.28 11.89 -3.24
N LEU A 84 9.04 10.95 -3.83
CA LEU A 84 9.18 10.84 -5.29
C LEU A 84 7.81 10.65 -5.96
N PHE A 85 7.02 9.68 -5.49
CA PHE A 85 5.71 9.44 -6.08
C PHE A 85 4.71 10.57 -5.80
N ALA A 86 4.84 11.28 -4.68
CA ALA A 86 4.06 12.49 -4.44
C ALA A 86 4.35 13.55 -5.52
N ALA A 87 5.62 13.78 -5.84
CA ALA A 87 6.01 14.72 -6.90
C ALA A 87 5.50 14.29 -8.28
N LEU A 88 5.60 13.00 -8.62
CA LEU A 88 5.05 12.46 -9.88
C LEU A 88 3.53 12.62 -9.96
N THR A 89 2.82 12.36 -8.85
CA THR A 89 1.36 12.48 -8.77
C THR A 89 0.92 13.95 -8.85
N LEU A 90 1.64 14.89 -8.23
CA LEU A 90 1.40 16.32 -8.37
C LEU A 90 1.61 16.82 -9.81
N LYS A 91 2.69 16.37 -10.46
CA LYS A 91 2.96 16.70 -11.87
C LYS A 91 1.81 16.24 -12.77
N ALA A 92 1.28 15.05 -12.51
CA ALA A 92 0.12 14.54 -13.25
C ALA A 92 -1.15 15.36 -12.98
N ALA A 93 -1.39 15.75 -11.72
CA ALA A 93 -2.50 16.63 -11.34
C ALA A 93 -2.39 18.01 -12.03
N ALA A 94 -1.17 18.51 -12.26
CA ALA A 94 -0.94 19.78 -12.95
C ALA A 94 -1.16 19.73 -14.48
N GLY A 95 -1.55 18.58 -15.04
CA GLY A 95 -1.83 18.42 -16.47
C GLY A 95 -0.76 17.62 -17.23
N GLY A 96 0.29 17.14 -16.56
CA GLY A 96 1.27 16.26 -17.18
C GLY A 96 0.73 14.86 -17.52
N GLY A 97 -0.42 14.47 -16.96
CA GLY A 97 -0.90 13.09 -16.97
C GLY A 97 0.00 12.15 -16.18
N LEU A 98 -0.56 11.11 -15.55
CA LEU A 98 0.26 9.96 -15.21
C LEU A 98 0.39 9.17 -16.51
N GLU A 99 1.52 9.28 -17.18
CA GLU A 99 1.89 8.32 -18.22
C GLU A 99 2.19 6.99 -17.52
N ALA A 100 1.14 6.29 -17.10
CA ALA A 100 1.23 4.87 -16.83
C ALA A 100 1.54 4.23 -18.19
N GLY A 101 2.82 3.91 -18.41
CA GLY A 101 3.30 3.34 -19.65
C GLY A 101 2.44 2.15 -20.08
N GLY A 102 2.03 2.16 -21.35
CA GLY A 102 1.42 1.02 -22.01
C GLY A 102 -0.10 1.07 -22.11
N SER A 103 -0.57 1.14 -23.34
CA SER A 103 -1.94 0.81 -23.75
C SER A 103 -2.36 -0.59 -23.27
N GLY A 104 -3.46 -0.68 -22.51
CA GLY A 104 -4.34 -1.85 -22.52
C GLY A 104 -4.56 -2.57 -21.19
N ARG A 105 -5.84 -2.91 -20.97
CA ARG A 105 -6.43 -4.09 -20.28
C ARG A 105 -5.65 -4.63 -19.08
N PHE A 106 -6.31 -4.68 -17.92
CA PHE A 106 -6.14 -5.61 -16.79
C PHE A 106 -4.72 -6.10 -16.43
N GLY A 107 -3.96 -6.71 -17.34
CA GLY A 107 -2.54 -7.03 -17.19
C GLY A 107 -1.65 -5.83 -16.80
N SER A 108 -1.91 -4.61 -17.31
CA SER A 108 -1.18 -3.41 -16.85
C SER A 108 -1.50 -3.05 -15.38
N ALA A 109 -2.75 -3.25 -14.95
CA ALA A 109 -3.20 -2.99 -13.59
C ALA A 109 -2.72 -4.05 -12.59
N LEU A 110 -2.75 -5.32 -12.97
CA LEU A 110 -2.17 -6.41 -12.18
C LEU A 110 -0.66 -6.22 -12.01
N ALA A 111 0.06 -5.92 -13.10
CA ALA A 111 1.49 -5.67 -13.04
C ALA A 111 1.83 -4.46 -12.17
N ALA A 112 1.04 -3.38 -12.26
CA ALA A 112 1.20 -2.23 -11.38
C ALA A 112 0.99 -2.60 -9.90
N GLY A 113 -0.04 -3.40 -9.60
CA GLY A 113 -0.28 -3.94 -8.25
C GLY A 113 0.91 -4.73 -7.71
N ALA A 114 1.42 -5.68 -8.50
CA ALA A 114 2.59 -6.46 -8.09
C ALA A 114 3.85 -5.59 -7.94
N ALA A 115 4.18 -4.77 -8.94
CA ALA A 115 5.40 -3.96 -8.93
C ALA A 115 5.42 -2.93 -7.79
N LEU A 116 4.32 -2.20 -7.60
CA LEU A 116 4.21 -1.20 -6.53
C LEU A 116 4.08 -1.81 -5.14
N SER A 117 3.86 -3.11 -5.02
CA SER A 117 3.92 -3.82 -3.73
C SER A 117 5.33 -4.33 -3.49
N LEU A 118 5.95 -4.94 -4.49
CA LEU A 118 7.28 -5.54 -4.40
C LEU A 118 8.37 -4.48 -4.20
N PHE A 119 8.28 -3.36 -4.90
CA PHE A 119 9.32 -2.32 -4.90
C PHE A 119 9.00 -1.12 -4.02
N ASN A 120 7.95 -1.20 -3.18
CA ASN A 120 7.59 -0.13 -2.27
C ASN A 120 8.15 -0.40 -0.86
N PRO A 121 9.22 0.30 -0.45
CA PRO A 121 9.83 0.06 0.86
C PRO A 121 8.91 0.48 2.02
N PHE A 122 7.97 1.40 1.80
CA PHE A 122 6.98 1.79 2.81
C PHE A 122 6.00 0.65 3.09
N PHE A 123 5.55 -0.07 2.05
CA PHE A 123 4.72 -1.27 2.20
C PHE A 123 5.46 -2.38 2.96
N ILE A 124 6.71 -2.65 2.59
CA ILE A 124 7.55 -3.65 3.27
C ILE A 124 7.77 -3.26 4.73
N MET A 125 8.04 -1.98 5.01
CA MET A 125 8.21 -1.47 6.37
C MET A 125 6.97 -1.64 7.22
N TRP A 126 5.78 -1.35 6.68
CA TRP A 126 4.53 -1.54 7.39
C TRP A 126 4.33 -3.01 7.76
N TRP A 127 4.58 -3.93 6.83
CA TRP A 127 4.46 -5.37 7.08
C TRP A 127 5.46 -5.88 8.12
N LEU A 128 6.72 -5.48 8.03
CA LEU A 128 7.73 -5.90 8.98
C LEU A 128 7.54 -5.25 10.36
N GLY A 129 7.00 -4.03 10.42
CA GLY A 129 6.80 -3.28 11.66
C GLY A 129 5.44 -3.50 12.32
N VAL A 130 4.37 -3.07 11.67
CA VAL A 130 2.99 -3.09 12.19
C VAL A 130 2.30 -4.43 11.93
N GLY A 131 2.58 -5.05 10.78
CA GLY A 131 1.98 -6.34 10.40
C GLY A 131 2.56 -7.53 11.17
N SER A 132 3.87 -7.52 11.45
CA SER A 132 4.56 -8.67 12.05
C SER A 132 4.04 -9.08 13.43
N PRO A 133 3.64 -8.18 14.36
CA PRO A 133 3.03 -8.57 15.62
C PRO A 133 1.66 -9.25 15.44
N LEU A 134 0.86 -8.83 14.45
CA LEU A 134 -0.42 -9.48 14.15
C LEU A 134 -0.22 -10.89 13.61
N ILE A 135 0.78 -11.06 12.73
CA ILE A 135 1.18 -12.37 12.20
C ILE A 135 1.70 -13.26 13.34
N ALA A 136 2.53 -12.73 14.24
CA ALA A 136 3.06 -13.48 15.37
C ALA A 136 1.94 -14.01 16.29
N GLU A 137 0.94 -13.17 16.59
CA GLU A 137 -0.25 -13.60 17.34
C GLU A 137 -1.07 -14.64 16.56
N ALA A 138 -1.20 -14.49 15.23
CA ALA A 138 -1.89 -15.45 14.38
C ALA A 138 -1.19 -16.82 14.39
N VAL A 139 0.15 -16.84 14.31
CA VAL A 139 0.97 -18.06 14.39
C VAL A 139 0.83 -18.75 15.74
N GLY A 140 0.71 -17.99 16.84
CA GLY A 140 0.43 -18.54 18.17
C GLY A 140 -0.90 -19.31 18.26
N ARG A 141 -1.83 -19.05 17.33
CA ARG A 141 -3.13 -19.76 17.17
C ARG A 141 -3.06 -20.90 16.13
N GLY A 142 -1.87 -21.22 15.63
CA GLY A 142 -1.62 -22.27 14.62
C GLY A 142 -2.03 -21.86 13.20
N ALA A 143 -2.00 -22.82 12.26
CA ALA A 143 -2.28 -22.57 10.84
C ALA A 143 -3.66 -21.94 10.58
N ARG A 144 -4.67 -22.32 11.38
CA ARG A 144 -6.01 -21.71 11.32
C ARG A 144 -5.99 -20.23 11.69
N GLY A 145 -5.16 -19.83 12.66
CA GLY A 145 -5.00 -18.44 13.06
C GLY A 145 -4.45 -17.58 11.92
N LEU A 146 -3.46 -18.09 11.18
CA LEU A 146 -2.90 -17.40 10.02
C LEU A 146 -3.92 -17.23 8.88
N LEU A 147 -4.75 -18.25 8.64
CA LEU A 147 -5.84 -18.14 7.66
C LEU A 147 -6.89 -17.12 8.09
N GLU A 148 -7.30 -17.13 9.36
CA GLU A 148 -8.27 -16.16 9.91
C GLU A 148 -7.71 -14.73 9.87
N PHE A 149 -6.43 -14.55 10.20
CA PHE A 149 -5.72 -13.28 10.06
C PHE A 149 -5.75 -12.80 8.61
N TYR A 150 -5.29 -13.62 7.67
CA TYR A 150 -5.15 -13.19 6.28
C TYR A 150 -6.51 -12.92 5.63
N ALA A 151 -7.53 -13.75 5.92
CA ALA A 151 -8.88 -13.53 5.46
C ALA A 151 -9.49 -12.23 6.02
N ALA A 152 -9.21 -11.87 7.27
CA ALA A 152 -9.68 -10.63 7.89
C ALA A 152 -8.94 -9.38 7.36
N HIS A 153 -7.74 -9.56 6.84
CA HIS A 153 -6.90 -8.51 6.26
C HIS A 153 -7.24 -8.27 4.78
N VAL A 154 -7.07 -9.29 3.95
CA VAL A 154 -6.92 -9.16 2.49
C VAL A 154 -8.15 -8.53 1.81
N TRP A 155 -9.35 -8.78 2.32
CA TRP A 155 -10.58 -8.22 1.73
C TRP A 155 -10.59 -6.68 1.74
N ILE A 156 -9.87 -6.06 2.69
CA ILE A 156 -9.75 -4.61 2.81
C ILE A 156 -9.06 -4.05 1.57
N ASP A 157 -8.02 -4.72 1.04
CA ASP A 157 -7.32 -4.25 -0.16
C ASP A 157 -8.21 -4.33 -1.39
N TYR A 158 -8.96 -5.42 -1.54
CA TYR A 158 -9.92 -5.56 -2.63
C TYR A 158 -11.00 -4.49 -2.55
N ALA A 159 -11.56 -4.23 -1.37
CA ALA A 159 -12.57 -3.20 -1.16
C ALA A 159 -12.00 -1.80 -1.45
N TRP A 160 -10.86 -1.47 -0.86
CA TRP A 160 -10.24 -0.16 -0.95
C TRP A 160 -9.75 0.16 -2.37
N LEU A 161 -8.98 -0.73 -2.99
CA LEU A 161 -8.41 -0.49 -4.32
C LEU A 161 -9.51 -0.44 -5.40
N SER A 162 -10.55 -1.27 -5.28
CA SER A 162 -11.71 -1.19 -6.19
C SER A 162 -12.47 0.13 -6.00
N LEU A 163 -12.68 0.58 -4.76
CA LEU A 163 -13.32 1.86 -4.46
C LEU A 163 -12.52 3.03 -5.02
N VAL A 164 -11.22 3.08 -4.76
CA VAL A 164 -10.33 4.16 -5.24
C VAL A 164 -10.29 4.21 -6.76
N ALA A 165 -10.28 3.05 -7.43
CA ALA A 165 -10.35 2.99 -8.89
C ALA A 165 -11.68 3.55 -9.42
N GLU A 166 -12.81 3.22 -8.77
CA GLU A 166 -14.12 3.76 -9.15
C GLU A 166 -14.21 5.27 -8.89
N LEU A 167 -13.69 5.76 -7.76
CA LEU A 167 -13.57 7.20 -7.49
C LEU A 167 -12.73 7.90 -8.57
N GLY A 168 -11.64 7.28 -9.04
CA GLY A 168 -10.86 7.79 -10.16
C GLY A 168 -11.65 7.86 -11.47
N SER A 169 -12.46 6.83 -11.76
CA SER A 169 -13.37 6.76 -12.91
C SER A 169 -14.40 7.89 -12.90
N VAL A 170 -15.11 8.05 -11.78
CA VAL A 170 -16.13 9.10 -11.59
C VAL A 170 -15.49 10.48 -11.62
N ALA A 171 -14.37 10.67 -10.91
CA ALA A 171 -13.68 11.95 -10.87
C ALA A 171 -13.18 12.38 -12.25
N ARG A 172 -12.80 11.46 -13.13
CA ARG A 172 -12.37 11.78 -14.51
C ARG A 172 -13.44 12.52 -15.32
N LEU A 173 -14.72 12.28 -15.03
CA LEU A 173 -15.84 12.99 -15.69
C LEU A 173 -15.78 14.50 -15.42
N ASN A 174 -15.15 14.90 -14.32
CA ASN A 174 -14.88 16.30 -13.98
C ASN A 174 -13.37 16.51 -13.80
N GLY A 175 -12.70 17.04 -14.82
CA GLY A 175 -11.25 17.25 -14.78
C GLY A 175 -10.75 18.05 -13.56
N ARG A 176 -11.57 18.92 -12.94
CA ARG A 176 -11.20 19.57 -11.67
C ARG A 176 -11.22 18.59 -10.50
N ALA A 177 -12.27 17.75 -10.39
CA ALA A 177 -12.38 16.72 -9.36
C ALA A 177 -11.24 15.69 -9.47
N TYR A 178 -10.89 15.25 -10.68
CA TYR A 178 -9.78 14.33 -10.89
C TYR A 178 -8.44 14.90 -10.44
N ARG A 179 -8.15 16.17 -10.79
CA ARG A 179 -6.94 16.86 -10.32
C ARG A 179 -6.92 17.05 -8.80
N ALA A 180 -8.06 17.37 -8.20
CA ALA A 180 -8.18 17.50 -6.75
C ALA A 180 -7.93 16.17 -6.03
N LEU A 181 -8.47 15.06 -6.54
CA LEU A 181 -8.21 13.71 -6.02
C LEU A 181 -6.71 13.38 -6.04
N LEU A 182 -6.06 13.56 -7.20
CA LEU A 182 -4.63 13.29 -7.34
C LEU A 182 -3.78 14.20 -6.44
N ALA A 183 -4.11 15.50 -6.35
CA ALA A 183 -3.42 16.44 -5.48
C ALA A 183 -3.57 16.05 -4.00
N ALA A 184 -4.76 15.64 -3.56
CA ALA A 184 -5.00 15.20 -2.19
C ALA A 184 -4.16 13.96 -1.84
N LEU A 185 -4.16 12.93 -2.70
CA LEU A 185 -3.33 11.74 -2.51
C LEU A 185 -1.84 12.08 -2.45
N ALA A 186 -1.39 12.96 -3.35
CA ALA A 186 0.01 13.36 -3.40
C ALA A 186 0.44 14.16 -2.16
N LEU A 187 -0.39 15.08 -1.67
CA LEU A 187 -0.09 15.86 -0.46
C LEU A 187 0.00 14.97 0.78
N LEU A 188 -0.89 13.98 0.90
CA LEU A 188 -0.81 13.02 1.99
C LEU A 188 0.45 12.14 1.89
N MET A 189 0.79 11.67 0.69
CA MET A 189 2.03 10.93 0.45
C MET A 189 3.27 11.76 0.78
N LEU A 190 3.26 13.06 0.43
CA LEU A 190 4.35 13.97 0.76
C LEU A 190 4.51 14.11 2.28
N TYR A 191 3.40 14.27 3.01
CA TYR A 191 3.40 14.35 4.46
C TYR A 191 3.96 13.08 5.12
N PHE A 192 3.41 11.90 4.80
CA PHE A 192 3.89 10.63 5.35
C PHE A 192 5.34 10.34 4.91
N GLY A 193 5.67 10.56 3.65
CA GLY A 193 7.02 10.35 3.13
C GLY A 193 8.08 11.22 3.78
N ALA A 194 7.82 12.53 3.88
CA ALA A 194 8.75 13.47 4.50
C ALA A 194 8.90 13.21 6.00
N SER A 195 7.79 12.99 6.72
CA SER A 195 7.84 12.69 8.16
C SER A 195 8.61 11.40 8.46
N THR A 196 8.38 10.33 7.72
CA THR A 196 9.14 9.08 7.87
C THR A 196 10.62 9.27 7.52
N ALA A 197 10.95 9.97 6.43
CA ALA A 197 12.34 10.20 6.03
C ALA A 197 13.12 11.03 7.08
N LEU A 198 12.50 12.08 7.64
CA LEU A 198 13.13 12.97 8.62
C LEU A 198 13.35 12.28 9.97
N THR A 199 12.43 11.40 10.37
CA THR A 199 12.52 10.65 11.63
C THR A 199 13.40 9.41 11.53
N ALA A 200 13.68 8.90 10.32
CA ALA A 200 14.50 7.70 10.14
C ALA A 200 15.90 7.80 10.78
N ALA A 201 16.52 9.00 10.79
CA ALA A 201 17.84 9.19 11.38
C ALA A 201 17.83 9.10 12.91
N SER A 202 16.72 9.44 13.57
CA SER A 202 16.62 9.37 15.03
C SER A 202 16.56 7.92 15.54
N TRP A 203 16.20 6.96 14.69
CA TRP A 203 16.20 5.53 15.02
C TRP A 203 17.60 4.94 15.16
N LEU A 204 18.65 5.65 14.73
CA LEU A 204 20.05 5.28 14.99
C LEU A 204 20.54 5.74 16.37
N ALA A 205 19.83 6.67 17.01
CA ALA A 205 20.21 7.29 18.28
C ALA A 205 19.59 6.60 19.51
N GLY A 206 18.89 5.48 19.31
CA GLY A 206 18.20 4.71 20.35
C GLY A 206 18.64 3.26 20.40
#